data_AF-A0A936BMB4-F1
#
_entry.id   AF-A0A936BMB4-F1
#
_cell.length_a   1.000
_cell.length_b   1.000
_cell.length_c   1.000
_cell.angle_alpha   90.00
_cell.angle_beta   90.00
_cell.angle_gamma   90.00
#
_symmetry.space_group_name_H-M   'P 1'
#
loop_
_entity.id
_entity.type
_entity.pdbx_description
1 polymer ?
#
loop_
_entity_poly.entity_id
_entity_poly.type
_entity_poly.pdbx_seq_one_letter_code
_entity_poly.pdbx_strand_id
1 'polypeptide(L)'
;MAGAAQKRWDAARRLFEGEAVSAELIAEMTGHTLASVRAKAKKEGWRGHRGRRTLKDTLMPLIDRLAGEAARIGDFEGDIAPAQMTALAGIFKTIHAIGDLAGAGDGRAERAKENDARLAKILGRIDDRIEELAQIHAREMLRKGWRGDETK
;
A
#
# COMPACT_ATOMS: atom_id res chain seq x y z
N MET A 1 -42.67 11.49 19.62
CA MET A 1 -41.58 11.63 20.61
C MET A 1 -40.56 10.48 20.56
N ALA A 2 -40.95 9.22 20.25
CA ALA A 2 -40.04 8.07 20.25
C ALA A 2 -38.87 8.14 19.23
N GLY A 3 -39.06 8.77 18.07
CA GLY A 3 -38.05 8.79 17.00
C GLY A 3 -36.77 9.57 17.31
N ALA A 4 -36.85 10.62 18.14
CA ALA A 4 -35.67 11.42 18.49
C ALA A 4 -34.75 10.70 19.48
N ALA A 5 -35.34 9.94 20.42
CA ALA A 5 -34.59 9.12 21.35
C ALA A 5 -33.92 7.92 20.63
N GLN A 6 -34.64 7.30 19.68
CA GLN A 6 -34.09 6.19 18.88
C GLN A 6 -32.87 6.65 18.05
N LYS A 7 -32.96 7.78 17.36
CA LYS A 7 -31.83 8.34 16.59
C LYS A 7 -30.58 8.57 17.43
N ARG A 8 -30.75 9.04 18.67
CA ARG A 8 -29.62 9.24 19.60
C ARG A 8 -28.96 7.91 19.98
N TRP A 9 -29.76 6.87 20.23
CA TRP A 9 -29.25 5.54 20.52
C TRP A 9 -28.56 4.90 19.32
N ASP A 10 -29.10 5.07 18.11
CA ASP A 10 -28.47 4.59 16.88
C ASP A 10 -27.13 5.30 16.63
N ALA A 11 -27.06 6.62 16.85
CA ALA A 11 -25.82 7.38 16.76
C ALA A 11 -24.78 6.94 17.82
N ALA A 12 -25.22 6.68 19.05
CA ALA A 12 -24.34 6.16 20.11
C ALA A 12 -23.80 4.76 19.76
N ARG A 13 -24.66 3.89 19.20
CA ARG A 13 -24.26 2.56 18.72
C ARG A 13 -23.22 2.65 17.60
N ARG A 14 -23.43 3.50 16.60
CA ARG A 14 -22.48 3.74 15.50
C ARG A 14 -21.11 4.19 15.99
N LEU A 15 -21.08 5.10 16.96
CA LEU A 15 -19.83 5.52 17.62
C LEU A 15 -19.16 4.38 18.38
N PHE A 16 -19.94 3.55 19.09
CA PHE A 16 -19.42 2.39 19.82
C PHE A 16 -18.85 1.30 18.90
N GLU A 17 -19.49 1.07 17.75
CA GLU A 17 -19.07 0.11 16.72
C GLU A 17 -17.87 0.60 15.88
N GLY A 18 -17.37 1.81 16.15
CA GLY A 18 -16.12 2.32 15.57
C GLY A 18 -16.28 3.19 14.33
N GLU A 19 -17.49 3.69 14.05
CA GLU A 19 -17.67 4.71 13.01
C GLU A 19 -16.85 5.96 13.32
N ALA A 20 -16.32 6.61 12.27
CA ALA A 20 -15.54 7.82 12.42
C ALA A 20 -16.35 8.94 13.10
N VAL A 21 -15.80 9.50 14.17
CA VAL A 21 -16.42 10.59 14.93
C VAL A 21 -16.50 11.86 14.06
N SER A 22 -17.73 12.28 13.74
CA SER A 22 -18.03 13.50 12.99
C SER A 22 -18.88 14.48 13.81
N ALA A 23 -18.91 15.76 13.41
CA ALA A 23 -19.72 16.77 14.10
C ALA A 23 -21.22 16.50 13.94
N GLU A 24 -21.61 15.90 12.81
CA GLU A 24 -22.96 15.45 12.49
C GLU A 24 -23.40 14.32 13.43
N LEU A 25 -22.53 13.33 13.64
CA LEU A 25 -22.81 12.19 14.52
C LEU A 25 -22.89 12.62 16.00
N ILE A 26 -22.05 13.57 16.43
CA ILE A 26 -22.13 14.17 17.76
C ILE A 26 -23.44 14.97 17.93
N ALA A 27 -23.85 15.74 16.92
CA ALA A 27 -25.11 16.48 16.95
C ALA A 27 -26.31 15.54 17.05
N GLU A 28 -26.31 14.44 16.29
CA GLU A 28 -27.35 13.43 16.34
C GLU A 28 -27.41 12.72 17.70
N MET A 29 -26.27 12.32 18.27
CA MET A 29 -26.18 11.68 19.58
C MET A 29 -26.62 12.60 20.73
N THR A 30 -26.19 13.86 20.71
CA THR A 30 -26.46 14.81 21.80
C THR A 30 -27.80 15.53 21.67
N GLY A 31 -28.40 15.50 20.47
CA GLY A 31 -29.61 16.27 20.17
C GLY A 31 -29.38 17.78 20.01
N HIS A 32 -28.11 18.22 19.94
CA HIS A 32 -27.77 19.61 19.63
C HIS A 32 -27.81 19.87 18.13
N THR A 33 -27.88 21.15 17.75
CA THR A 33 -27.76 21.53 16.33
C THR A 33 -26.32 21.39 15.87
N LEU A 34 -26.12 20.99 14.61
CA LEU A 34 -24.79 20.89 14.00
C LEU A 34 -23.99 22.20 14.09
N ALA A 35 -24.67 23.35 13.93
CA ALA A 35 -24.04 24.67 14.07
C ALA A 35 -23.48 24.91 15.48
N SER A 36 -24.22 24.51 16.52
CA SER A 36 -23.77 24.65 17.92
C SER A 36 -22.56 23.76 18.19
N VAL A 37 -22.59 22.51 17.73
CA VAL A 37 -21.48 21.56 17.86
C VAL A 37 -20.23 22.09 17.14
N ARG A 38 -20.36 22.59 15.91
CA ARG A 38 -19.22 23.17 15.16
C ARG A 38 -18.65 24.42 15.84
N ALA A 39 -19.51 25.31 16.36
CA ALA A 39 -19.06 26.50 17.08
C ALA A 39 -18.29 26.13 18.36
N LYS A 40 -18.79 25.15 19.11
CA LYS A 40 -18.14 24.61 20.32
C LYS A 40 -16.81 23.94 19.97
N ALA A 41 -16.79 23.08 18.96
CA ALA A 41 -15.60 22.41 18.46
C ALA A 41 -14.52 23.41 18.03
N LYS A 42 -14.90 24.48 17.32
CA LYS A 42 -13.97 25.56 16.92
C LYS A 42 -13.42 26.31 18.13
N LYS A 43 -14.29 26.67 19.08
CA LYS A 43 -13.91 27.41 20.30
C LYS A 43 -12.93 26.62 21.17
N GLU A 44 -13.11 25.30 21.25
CA GLU A 44 -12.30 24.42 22.09
C GLU A 44 -11.18 23.71 21.34
N GLY A 45 -11.01 24.00 20.05
CA GLY A 45 -9.95 23.40 19.24
C GLY A 45 -10.09 21.88 19.06
N TRP A 46 -11.32 21.35 19.08
CA TRP A 46 -11.56 19.94 18.85
C TRP A 46 -11.00 19.56 17.49
N ARG A 47 -10.10 18.58 17.46
CA ARG A 47 -9.64 17.98 16.22
C ARG A 47 -10.52 16.78 15.95
N GLY A 48 -11.27 16.83 14.85
CA GLY A 48 -12.01 15.66 14.39
C GLY A 48 -11.06 14.47 14.40
N HIS A 49 -11.48 13.38 15.03
CA HIS A 49 -10.75 12.13 14.94
C HIS A 49 -10.85 11.74 13.47
N ARG A 50 -9.85 12.14 12.65
CA ARG A 50 -9.57 11.46 11.38
C ARG A 50 -9.43 10.01 11.83
N GLY A 51 -10.45 9.19 11.54
CA GLY A 51 -10.59 7.86 12.14
C GLY A 51 -9.25 7.17 12.25
N ARG A 52 -8.98 6.47 13.36
CA ARG A 52 -7.72 5.74 13.66
C ARG A 52 -6.87 5.65 12.40
N ARG A 53 -5.79 6.44 12.30
CA ARG A 53 -4.85 6.36 11.17
C ARG A 53 -4.73 4.90 10.82
N THR A 54 -5.25 4.53 9.66
CA THR A 54 -5.24 3.12 9.34
C THR A 54 -3.79 2.70 9.24
N LEU A 55 -3.51 1.43 9.48
CA LEU A 55 -2.17 0.91 9.26
C LEU A 55 -1.70 1.28 7.84
N LYS A 56 -2.63 1.26 6.87
CA LYS A 56 -2.44 1.77 5.51
C LYS A 56 -2.04 3.26 5.45
N ASP A 57 -2.73 4.16 6.14
CA ASP A 57 -2.38 5.60 6.17
C ASP A 57 -0.99 5.88 6.76
N THR A 58 -0.50 4.96 7.58
CA THR A 58 0.83 5.04 8.21
C THR A 58 1.90 4.41 7.31
N LEU A 59 1.57 3.34 6.59
CA LEU A 59 2.48 2.58 5.76
C LEU A 59 2.64 3.14 4.33
N MET A 60 1.61 3.79 3.77
CA MET A 60 1.66 4.34 2.41
C MET A 60 2.81 5.33 2.19
N PRO A 61 3.06 6.32 3.07
CA PRO A 61 4.20 7.23 2.92
C PRO A 61 5.56 6.51 2.96
N LEU A 62 5.66 5.38 3.67
CA LEU A 62 6.88 4.56 3.72
C LEU A 62 7.07 3.80 2.41
N ILE A 63 6.00 3.26 1.83
CA ILE A 63 6.03 2.63 0.50
C ILE A 63 6.47 3.64 -0.54
N ASP A 64 5.89 4.84 -0.56
CA ASP A 64 6.23 5.88 -1.55
C ASP A 64 7.70 6.29 -1.45
N ARG A 65 8.23 6.40 -0.23
CA ARG A 65 9.65 6.67 0.00
C ARG A 65 10.54 5.53 -0.53
N LEU A 66 10.21 4.29 -0.21
CA LEU A 66 10.95 3.10 -0.64
C LEU A 66 10.92 2.92 -2.16
N ALA A 67 9.77 3.17 -2.79
CA ALA A 67 9.62 3.18 -4.25
C ALA A 67 10.48 4.28 -4.89
N GLY A 68 10.55 5.47 -4.29
CA GLY A 68 11.43 6.55 -4.74
C GLY A 68 12.92 6.26 -4.56
N GLU A 69 13.30 5.47 -3.56
CA GLU A 69 14.68 4.99 -3.38
C GLU A 69 15.02 3.91 -4.41
N ALA A 70 14.11 2.97 -4.69
CA ALA A 70 14.28 1.97 -5.73
C ALA A 70 14.42 2.60 -7.13
N ALA A 71 13.58 3.59 -7.46
CA ALA A 71 13.65 4.32 -8.72
C ALA A 71 15.02 5.01 -8.90
N ARG A 72 15.56 5.64 -7.85
CA ARG A 72 16.89 6.27 -7.88
C ARG A 72 18.04 5.29 -8.11
N ILE A 73 17.91 4.06 -7.61
CA ILE A 73 18.91 3.00 -7.85
C ILE A 73 18.76 2.44 -9.27
N GLY A 74 17.53 2.33 -9.77
CA GLY A 74 17.22 1.83 -11.11
C GLY A 74 17.56 2.82 -12.24
N ASP A 75 17.45 4.12 -12.00
CA ASP A 75 17.80 5.20 -12.94
C ASP A 75 19.31 5.46 -13.01
N PHE A 76 20.14 4.61 -12.39
CA PHE A 76 21.59 4.74 -12.48
C PHE A 76 22.05 4.43 -13.91
N GLU A 77 22.49 5.46 -14.64
CA GLU A 77 23.14 5.31 -15.96
C GLU A 77 24.53 4.68 -15.77
N GLY A 78 24.57 3.35 -15.68
CA GLY A 78 25.78 2.54 -15.54
C GLY A 78 25.47 1.12 -15.12
N ASP A 79 26.49 0.27 -15.04
CA ASP A 79 26.33 -1.09 -14.50
C ASP A 79 25.90 -1.02 -13.04
N ILE A 80 24.79 -1.69 -12.72
CA ILE A 80 24.29 -1.79 -11.35
C ILE A 80 25.25 -2.68 -10.54
N ALA A 81 25.88 -2.09 -9.53
CA ALA A 81 26.79 -2.81 -8.66
C ALA A 81 26.05 -3.89 -7.83
N PRO A 82 26.69 -5.02 -7.46
CA PRO A 82 26.07 -6.06 -6.63
C PRO A 82 25.48 -5.55 -5.30
N ALA A 83 26.10 -4.52 -4.71
CA ALA A 83 25.59 -3.86 -3.52
C ALA A 83 24.28 -3.10 -3.77
N GLN A 84 24.12 -2.48 -4.95
CA GLN A 84 22.89 -1.80 -5.35
C GLN A 84 21.77 -2.80 -5.64
N MET A 85 22.08 -3.94 -6.27
CA MET A 85 21.11 -5.04 -6.44
C MET A 85 20.64 -5.60 -5.08
N THR A 86 21.56 -5.75 -4.12
CA THR A 86 21.23 -6.20 -2.76
C THR A 86 20.32 -5.19 -2.04
N ALA A 87 20.59 -3.89 -2.20
CA ALA A 87 19.76 -2.83 -1.65
C ALA A 87 18.35 -2.83 -2.27
N LEU A 88 18.25 -2.98 -3.60
CA LEU A 88 16.97 -3.13 -4.31
C LEU A 88 16.17 -4.32 -3.79
N ALA A 89 16.79 -5.49 -3.65
CA ALA A 89 16.14 -6.68 -3.13
C ALA A 89 15.61 -6.48 -1.69
N GLY A 90 16.36 -5.77 -0.84
CA GLY A 90 15.93 -5.39 0.50
C GLY A 90 14.73 -4.44 0.52
N ILE A 91 14.71 -3.45 -0.37
CA ILE A 91 13.59 -2.52 -0.53
C ILE A 91 12.33 -3.28 -0.95
N PHE A 92 12.41 -4.16 -1.96
CA PHE A 92 11.27 -4.97 -2.41
C PHE A 92 10.73 -5.89 -1.32
N LYS A 93 11.61 -6.56 -0.57
CA LYS A 93 11.21 -7.42 0.56
C LYS A 93 10.47 -6.64 1.65
N THR A 94 10.91 -5.41 1.91
CA THR A 94 10.29 -4.53 2.90
C THR A 94 8.92 -4.05 2.44
N ILE A 95 8.79 -3.65 1.17
CA ILE A 95 7.49 -3.28 0.57
C ILE A 95 6.51 -4.47 0.63
N HIS A 96 6.97 -5.69 0.35
CA HIS A 96 6.13 -6.88 0.43
C HIS A 96 5.65 -7.14 1.86
N ALA A 97 6.55 -7.12 2.85
CA ALA A 97 6.18 -7.33 4.25
C ALA A 97 5.19 -6.27 4.76
N ILE A 98 5.33 -5.02 4.31
CA ILE A 98 4.38 -3.94 4.56
C ILE A 98 3.01 -4.24 3.94
N GLY A 99 2.98 -4.77 2.71
CA GLY A 99 1.76 -5.22 2.03
C GLY A 99 1.04 -6.33 2.79
N ASP A 100 1.79 -7.32 3.29
CA ASP A 100 1.26 -8.43 4.09
C ASP A 100 0.65 -7.92 5.42
N LEU A 101 1.36 -7.01 6.10
CA LEU A 101 0.89 -6.37 7.33
C LEU A 101 -0.38 -5.54 7.11
N ALA A 102 -0.44 -4.80 5.99
CA ALA A 102 -1.61 -4.00 5.63
C ALA A 102 -2.83 -4.84 5.20
N GLY A 103 -2.62 -6.07 4.74
CA GLY A 103 -3.65 -7.02 4.31
C GLY A 103 -4.36 -7.77 5.45
N ALA A 104 -3.95 -7.58 6.71
CA ALA A 104 -4.50 -8.32 7.85
C ALA A 104 -5.92 -7.89 8.28
N GLY A 105 -6.42 -6.71 7.85
CA GLY A 105 -7.75 -6.19 8.18
C GLY A 105 -8.72 -6.19 6.98
N ASP A 106 -9.78 -6.99 7.10
CA ASP A 106 -10.98 -7.12 6.26
C ASP A 106 -10.88 -6.77 4.75
N GLY A 107 -11.00 -7.82 3.92
CA GLY A 107 -10.94 -7.77 2.45
C GLY A 107 -9.91 -8.72 1.82
N ARG A 108 -9.46 -9.75 2.56
CA ARG A 108 -8.33 -10.61 2.21
C ARG A 108 -8.50 -11.36 0.88
N ALA A 109 -9.71 -11.83 0.54
CA ALA A 109 -9.93 -12.63 -0.67
C ALA A 109 -9.85 -11.80 -1.97
N GLU A 110 -10.50 -10.64 -1.99
CA GLU A 110 -10.62 -9.85 -3.22
C GLU A 110 -9.34 -9.06 -3.51
N ARG A 111 -8.67 -8.58 -2.45
CA ARG A 111 -7.36 -7.91 -2.61
C ARG A 111 -6.22 -8.90 -2.84
N ALA A 112 -6.30 -10.14 -2.34
CA ALA A 112 -5.32 -11.18 -2.67
C ALA A 112 -5.36 -11.51 -4.17
N LYS A 113 -6.55 -11.73 -4.74
CA LYS A 113 -6.68 -11.97 -6.19
C LYS A 113 -6.15 -10.82 -7.03
N GLU A 114 -6.42 -9.58 -6.62
CA GLU A 114 -5.95 -8.40 -7.34
C GLU A 114 -4.42 -8.23 -7.23
N ASN A 115 -3.84 -8.54 -6.06
CA ASN A 115 -2.40 -8.55 -5.85
C ASN A 115 -1.71 -9.69 -6.61
N ASP A 116 -2.28 -10.90 -6.60
CA ASP A 116 -1.78 -12.08 -7.31
C ASP A 116 -1.79 -11.85 -8.82
N ALA A 117 -2.86 -11.26 -9.36
CA ALA A 117 -2.94 -10.89 -10.77
C ALA A 117 -1.88 -9.84 -11.16
N ARG A 118 -1.62 -8.88 -10.26
CA ARG A 118 -0.60 -7.85 -10.47
C ARG A 118 0.81 -8.43 -10.36
N LEU A 119 1.05 -9.35 -9.42
CA LEU A 119 2.30 -10.06 -9.24
C LEU A 119 2.60 -10.98 -10.42
N ALA A 120 1.61 -11.75 -10.89
CA ALA A 120 1.74 -12.59 -12.08
C ALA A 120 2.15 -11.77 -13.31
N LYS A 121 1.61 -10.56 -13.46
CA LYS A 121 1.97 -9.66 -14.56
C LYS A 121 3.39 -9.10 -14.45
N ILE A 122 3.88 -8.85 -13.24
CA ILE A 122 5.26 -8.43 -12.99
C ILE A 122 6.21 -9.60 -13.25
N LEU A 123 5.89 -10.79 -12.74
CA LEU A 123 6.67 -12.00 -12.95
C LEU A 123 6.77 -12.34 -14.44
N GLY A 124 5.68 -12.23 -15.21
CA GLY A 124 5.71 -12.43 -16.66
C GLY A 124 6.65 -11.47 -17.39
N ARG A 125 6.66 -10.18 -17.01
CA ARG A 125 7.62 -9.22 -17.59
C ARG A 125 9.08 -9.52 -17.23
N ILE A 126 9.32 -10.05 -16.03
CA ILE A 126 10.66 -10.48 -15.63
C ILE A 126 11.08 -11.68 -16.46
N ASP A 127 10.18 -12.64 -16.67
CA ASP A 127 10.42 -13.84 -17.48
C ASP A 127 10.72 -13.47 -18.94
N ASP A 128 9.91 -12.61 -19.55
CA ASP A 128 10.15 -12.08 -20.91
C ASP A 128 11.53 -11.43 -21.03
N ARG A 129 11.94 -10.69 -20.00
CA ARG A 129 13.25 -10.01 -19.97
C ARG A 129 14.40 -10.99 -19.77
N ILE A 130 14.20 -12.04 -18.97
CA ILE A 130 15.19 -13.12 -18.80
C ILE A 130 15.38 -13.85 -20.13
N GLU A 131 14.30 -14.20 -20.83
CA GLU A 131 14.40 -14.83 -22.15
C GLU A 131 15.11 -13.93 -23.17
N GLU A 132 14.78 -12.65 -23.21
CA GLU A 132 15.43 -11.68 -24.10
C GLU A 132 16.94 -11.61 -23.83
N LEU A 133 17.34 -11.48 -22.56
CA LEU A 133 18.75 -11.44 -22.16
C LEU A 133 19.47 -12.76 -22.47
N ALA A 134 18.82 -13.91 -22.25
CA ALA A 134 19.38 -15.21 -22.58
C ALA A 134 19.59 -15.36 -24.10
N GLN A 135 18.65 -14.88 -24.92
CA GLN A 135 18.80 -14.87 -26.37
C GLN A 135 19.91 -13.94 -26.84
N ILE A 136 20.02 -12.74 -26.27
CA ILE A 136 21.12 -11.81 -26.55
C ILE A 136 22.46 -12.49 -26.20
N HIS A 137 22.55 -13.10 -25.03
CA HIS A 137 23.75 -13.80 -24.58
C HIS A 137 24.12 -14.99 -25.49
N ALA A 138 23.14 -15.80 -25.91
CA ALA A 138 23.35 -16.90 -26.84
C ALA A 138 23.84 -16.41 -28.21
N ARG A 139 23.26 -15.31 -28.74
CA ARG A 139 23.74 -14.68 -29.98
C ARG A 139 25.16 -14.14 -29.84
N GLU A 140 25.49 -13.55 -28.70
CA GLU A 140 26.85 -13.10 -28.42
C GLU A 140 27.85 -14.25 -28.32
N MET A 141 27.47 -15.38 -27.70
CA MET A 141 28.31 -16.58 -27.65
C MET A 141 28.57 -17.15 -29.06
N LEU A 142 27.54 -17.23 -29.89
CA LEU A 142 27.68 -17.65 -31.30
C LEU A 142 28.55 -16.67 -32.11
N ARG A 143 28.38 -15.35 -31.89
CA ARG A 143 29.19 -14.31 -32.55
C ARG A 143 30.66 -14.35 -32.12
N LYS A 144 30.93 -14.72 -30.87
CA LYS A 144 32.28 -14.90 -30.31
C LYS A 144 32.91 -16.26 -30.67
N GLY A 145 32.23 -17.09 -31.45
CA GLY A 145 32.76 -18.36 -31.93
C GLY A 145 32.84 -19.43 -30.84
N TRP A 146 31.92 -19.41 -29.87
CA TRP A 146 31.84 -20.46 -28.86
C TRP A 146 31.52 -21.81 -29.52
N ARG A 147 32.53 -22.68 -29.63
CA ARG A 147 32.32 -24.12 -29.84
C ARG A 147 32.08 -24.70 -28.46
N GLY A 148 30.89 -25.24 -28.24
CA GLY A 148 30.56 -25.92 -27.00
C GLY A 148 31.68 -26.88 -26.63
N ASP A 149 32.13 -26.80 -25.39
CA ASP A 149 33.14 -27.72 -24.87
C ASP A 149 32.49 -29.12 -24.83
N GLU A 150 32.68 -29.89 -25.89
CA GLU A 150 32.55 -31.34 -25.86
C GLU A 150 33.73 -31.88 -25.05
N THR A 151 33.65 -31.75 -23.74
CA THR A 151 34.51 -32.49 -22.83
C THR A 151 33.66 -33.37 -21.91
N LYS A 152 33.93 -34.67 -22.08
CA LYS A 152 33.41 -35.85 -21.41
C LYS A 152 33.18 -35.71 -19.90
#